data_AF-A0A5Q2RQW4-F1
#
_entry.id   AF-A0A5Q2RQW4-F1
#
_cell.length_a   1.000
_cell.length_b   1.000
_cell.length_c   1.000
_cell.angle_alpha   90.00
_cell.angle_beta   90.00
_cell.angle_gamma   90.00
#
_symmetry.space_group_name_H-M   'P 1'
#
loop_
_entity.id
_entity.type
_entity.pdbx_description
1 polymer ?
#
loop_
_entity_poly.entity_id
_entity_poly.type
_entity_poly.pdbx_seq_one_letter_code
_entity_poly.pdbx_strand_id
1 'polypeptide(L)'
;MAPARPGSPAWRHPWAIGLTDSRTAPGPATLRHHDAVLGCLRAAGFSVEMTAHAISLIDSYLYGFAVQERSLPFTTGEEAAQVADAILGEAEAYPHLAELATEHVLSGSYDYGEEFAYGLDLVLDALERRLER
;
A
#
# COMPACT_ATOMS: atom_id res chain seq x y z
N MET A 1 -21.66 5.83 14.15
CA MET A 1 -20.41 5.43 13.47
C MET A 1 -20.09 6.53 12.48
N ALA A 2 -19.13 7.41 12.80
CA ALA A 2 -18.88 8.63 12.01
C ALA A 2 -17.89 8.34 10.86
N PRO A 3 -18.11 8.87 9.64
CA PRO A 3 -17.26 8.61 8.50
C PRO A 3 -15.88 9.25 8.65
N ALA A 4 -14.85 8.56 8.15
CA ALA A 4 -13.46 9.02 8.14
C ALA A 4 -13.34 10.38 7.40
N ARG A 5 -12.60 11.32 8.00
CA ARG A 5 -12.42 12.68 7.44
C ARG A 5 -11.27 12.72 6.44
N PRO A 6 -11.42 13.42 5.29
CA PRO A 6 -10.34 13.59 4.32
C PRO A 6 -9.33 14.63 4.82
N GLY A 7 -8.10 14.21 5.10
CA GLY A 7 -7.10 15.12 5.66
C GLY A 7 -5.66 14.63 5.81
N SER A 8 -5.31 13.38 5.48
CA SER A 8 -3.89 12.98 5.51
C SER A 8 -3.12 13.65 4.35
N PRO A 9 -1.91 14.21 4.61
CA PRO A 9 -1.12 14.94 3.62
C PRO A 9 -0.82 14.18 2.33
N ALA A 10 -0.78 12.85 2.41
CA ALA A 10 -0.53 11.95 1.27
C ALA A 10 -1.57 12.10 0.15
N TRP A 11 -2.83 12.39 0.49
CA TRP A 11 -3.91 12.57 -0.50
C TRP A 11 -3.85 13.89 -1.25
N ARG A 12 -3.19 14.91 -0.69
CA ARG A 12 -3.18 16.27 -1.29
C ARG A 12 -2.06 16.49 -2.28
N HIS A 13 -1.00 15.70 -2.22
CA HIS A 13 0.18 15.88 -3.07
C HIS A 13 0.69 14.56 -3.66
N PRO A 14 -0.03 13.96 -4.63
CA PRO A 14 0.33 12.70 -5.26
C PRO A 14 1.73 12.68 -5.90
N TRP A 15 2.23 13.86 -6.30
CA TRP A 15 3.54 14.10 -6.87
C TRP A 15 4.70 14.04 -5.86
N ALA A 16 4.43 14.06 -4.55
CA ALA A 16 5.46 14.07 -3.52
C ALA A 16 6.23 12.74 -3.42
N ILE A 17 5.64 11.65 -3.92
CA ILE A 17 6.26 10.32 -3.86
C ILE A 17 7.53 10.26 -4.73
N GLY A 18 7.53 10.84 -5.94
CA GLY A 18 8.73 10.92 -6.80
C GLY A 18 9.69 12.09 -6.50
N LEU A 19 9.23 13.09 -5.74
CA LEU A 19 10.02 14.28 -5.39
C LEU A 19 10.80 14.13 -4.07
N THR A 20 10.46 13.14 -3.25
CA THR A 20 11.20 12.85 -2.00
C THR A 20 12.49 12.09 -2.30
N ASP A 21 12.46 11.15 -3.23
CA ASP A 21 13.62 10.32 -3.62
C ASP A 21 14.68 11.03 -4.49
N SER A 22 14.30 12.10 -5.21
CA SER A 22 15.20 12.81 -6.13
C SER A 22 16.01 13.92 -5.47
N ARG A 23 15.75 14.25 -4.20
CA ARG A 23 16.44 15.34 -3.50
C ARG A 23 17.68 14.81 -2.77
N THR A 24 18.84 15.09 -3.35
CA THR A 24 20.16 14.84 -2.75
C THR A 24 20.42 15.62 -1.44
N ALA A 25 19.56 16.57 -1.08
CA ALA A 25 19.63 17.33 0.16
C ALA A 25 18.24 17.45 0.83
N PRO A 26 17.84 16.49 1.69
CA PRO A 26 16.60 16.60 2.45
C PRO A 26 16.68 17.80 3.43
N GLY A 27 15.62 18.59 3.47
CA GLY A 27 15.52 19.71 4.41
C GLY A 27 15.38 19.24 5.87
N PRO A 28 15.57 20.13 6.87
CA PRO A 28 15.53 19.75 8.28
C PRO A 28 14.24 19.07 8.75
N ALA A 29 13.10 19.39 8.13
CA ALA A 29 11.82 18.73 8.45
C ALA A 29 11.79 17.27 7.98
N THR A 30 12.30 17.01 6.77
CA THR A 30 12.44 15.65 6.22
C THR A 30 13.40 14.82 7.06
N LEU A 31 14.55 15.39 7.45
CA LEU A 31 15.51 14.70 8.33
C LEU A 31 14.89 14.35 9.69
N ARG A 32 14.17 15.28 10.33
CA ARG A 32 13.45 14.99 11.59
C ARG A 32 12.41 13.89 11.44
N HIS A 33 11.71 13.85 10.30
CA HIS A 33 10.75 12.79 10.04
C HIS A 33 11.43 11.41 9.93
N HIS A 34 12.51 11.31 9.15
CA HIS A 34 13.27 10.07 9.02
C HIS A 34 13.87 9.63 10.35
N ASP A 35 14.47 10.55 11.11
CA ASP A 35 15.03 10.27 12.44
C ASP A 35 13.95 9.77 13.42
N ALA A 36 12.75 10.36 13.39
CA ALA A 36 11.64 9.90 14.21
C ALA A 36 11.17 8.49 13.84
N VAL A 37 11.06 8.16 12.53
CA VAL A 37 10.68 6.82 12.06
C VAL A 37 11.72 5.78 12.48
N LEU A 38 13.00 6.07 12.25
CA LEU A 38 14.11 5.25 12.72
C LEU A 38 14.06 5.07 14.24
N GLY A 39 13.81 6.15 14.97
CA GLY A 39 13.67 6.18 16.42
C GLY A 39 12.57 5.26 16.93
N CYS A 40 11.39 5.25 16.28
CA CYS A 40 10.29 4.35 16.63
C CYS A 40 10.69 2.87 16.52
N LEU A 41 11.31 2.47 15.41
CA LEU A 41 11.76 1.08 15.19
C LEU A 41 12.85 0.69 16.20
N ARG A 42 13.79 1.60 16.47
CA ARG A 42 14.84 1.39 17.46
C ARG A 42 14.28 1.27 18.89
N ALA A 43 13.27 2.06 19.23
CA ALA A 43 12.58 1.99 20.52
C ALA A 43 11.76 0.70 20.68
N ALA A 44 11.25 0.15 19.58
CA ALA A 44 10.60 -1.16 19.56
C ALA A 44 11.57 -2.35 19.75
N GLY A 45 12.89 -2.12 19.61
CA GLY A 45 13.93 -3.12 19.89
C GLY A 45 14.63 -3.69 18.65
N PHE A 46 14.25 -3.28 17.44
CA PHE A 46 14.94 -3.71 16.22
C PHE A 46 16.41 -3.29 16.25
N SER A 47 17.35 -4.14 15.82
CA SER A 47 18.75 -3.77 15.59
C SER A 47 18.88 -2.65 14.54
N VAL A 48 20.05 -2.00 14.43
CA VAL A 48 20.26 -0.95 13.40
C VAL A 48 20.11 -1.53 11.99
N GLU A 49 20.68 -2.71 11.75
CA GLU A 49 20.54 -3.44 10.49
C GLU A 49 19.08 -3.78 10.19
N MET A 50 18.36 -4.34 11.17
CA MET A 50 16.95 -4.67 10.99
C MET A 50 16.07 -3.44 10.82
N THR A 51 16.43 -2.32 11.44
CA THR A 51 15.74 -1.03 11.23
C THR A 51 15.85 -0.59 9.78
N ALA A 52 17.04 -0.70 9.16
CA ALA A 52 17.23 -0.39 7.76
C ALA A 52 16.39 -1.30 6.85
N HIS A 53 16.39 -2.61 7.11
CA HIS A 53 15.56 -3.55 6.35
C HIS A 53 14.07 -3.28 6.50
N ALA A 54 13.60 -2.97 7.72
CA ALA A 54 12.19 -2.69 7.99
C ALA A 54 11.70 -1.45 7.23
N ILE A 55 12.46 -0.35 7.26
CA ILE A 55 12.10 0.87 6.52
C ILE A 55 12.07 0.59 5.02
N SER A 56 13.12 -0.01 4.46
CA SER A 56 13.15 -0.30 3.02
C SER A 56 11.99 -1.19 2.57
N LEU A 57 11.59 -2.17 3.39
CA LEU A 57 10.47 -3.05 3.08
C LEU A 57 9.13 -2.30 3.12
N ILE A 58 8.88 -1.53 4.18
CA ILE A 58 7.65 -0.75 4.35
C ILE A 58 7.54 0.28 3.21
N ASP A 59 8.59 1.04 2.95
CA ASP A 59 8.58 2.07 1.89
C ASP A 59 8.36 1.46 0.51
N SER A 60 8.98 0.30 0.23
CA SER A 60 8.78 -0.42 -1.04
C SER A 60 7.32 -0.87 -1.21
N TYR A 61 6.69 -1.38 -0.15
CA TYR A 61 5.29 -1.77 -0.16
C TYR A 61 4.36 -0.56 -0.37
N LEU A 62 4.56 0.51 0.43
CA LEU A 62 3.79 1.75 0.32
C LEU A 62 3.87 2.34 -1.09
N TYR A 63 5.08 2.45 -1.63
CA TYR A 63 5.31 2.99 -2.98
C TYR A 63 4.67 2.09 -4.05
N GLY A 64 4.91 0.77 -3.97
CA GLY A 64 4.39 -0.20 -4.92
C GLY A 64 2.86 -0.24 -4.94
N PHE A 65 2.22 -0.11 -3.78
CA PHE A 65 0.77 -0.02 -3.69
C PHE A 65 0.25 1.29 -4.30
N ALA A 66 0.84 2.43 -3.93
CA ALA A 66 0.42 3.74 -4.44
C ALA A 66 0.57 3.87 -5.96
N VAL A 67 1.58 3.22 -6.57
CA VAL A 67 1.72 3.16 -8.03
C VAL A 67 0.64 2.28 -8.66
N GLN A 68 0.35 1.11 -8.09
CA GLN A 68 -0.68 0.20 -8.60
C GLN A 68 -2.07 0.83 -8.51
N GLU A 69 -2.46 1.34 -7.35
CA GLU A 69 -3.76 1.98 -7.11
C GLU A 69 -4.04 3.09 -8.13
N ARG A 70 -3.04 3.91 -8.46
CA ARG A 70 -3.17 4.96 -9.48
C ARG A 70 -3.23 4.46 -10.92
N SER A 71 -2.69 3.27 -11.16
CA SER A 71 -2.65 2.65 -12.49
C SER A 71 -3.91 1.83 -12.76
N LEU A 72 -4.78 1.66 -11.75
CA LEU A 72 -6.03 0.94 -11.93
C LEU A 72 -6.96 1.68 -12.90
N PRO A 73 -7.67 0.94 -13.77
CA PRO A 73 -8.65 1.52 -14.67
C PRO A 73 -9.98 1.86 -13.98
N PHE A 74 -10.06 1.76 -12.65
CA PHE A 74 -11.25 1.99 -11.84
C PHE A 74 -10.87 2.62 -10.50
N THR A 75 -11.82 3.34 -9.92
CA THR A 75 -11.71 4.01 -8.61
C THR A 75 -12.86 3.64 -7.67
N THR A 76 -13.87 2.92 -8.16
CA THR A 76 -15.03 2.47 -7.40
C THR A 76 -15.31 1.00 -7.65
N GLY A 77 -16.02 0.34 -6.72
CA GLY A 77 -16.47 -1.04 -6.91
C GLY A 77 -17.38 -1.24 -8.14
N GLU A 78 -18.15 -0.23 -8.52
CA GLU A 78 -18.99 -0.27 -9.73
C GLU A 78 -18.13 -0.27 -11.02
N GLU A 79 -17.11 0.58 -11.09
CA GLU A 79 -16.16 0.59 -12.21
C GLU A 79 -15.33 -0.71 -12.24
N ALA A 80 -14.96 -1.26 -11.07
CA ALA A 80 -14.29 -2.54 -10.96
C ALA A 80 -15.15 -3.69 -11.51
N ALA A 81 -16.45 -3.69 -11.23
CA ALA A 81 -17.40 -4.66 -11.76
C ALA A 81 -17.50 -4.62 -13.29
N GLN A 82 -17.47 -3.42 -13.91
CA GLN A 82 -17.47 -3.28 -15.36
C GLN A 82 -16.22 -3.88 -16.02
N VAL A 83 -15.05 -3.73 -15.37
CA VAL A 83 -13.80 -4.35 -15.83
C VAL A 83 -13.85 -5.86 -15.65
N ALA A 84 -14.41 -6.35 -14.55
CA ALA A 84 -14.63 -7.77 -14.30
C ALA A 84 -15.53 -8.41 -15.37
N ASP A 85 -16.62 -7.76 -15.76
CA ASP A 85 -17.51 -8.26 -16.82
C ASP A 85 -16.79 -8.41 -18.17
N ALA A 86 -15.89 -7.48 -18.51
CA ALA A 86 -15.06 -7.60 -19.71
C ALA A 86 -14.11 -8.81 -19.65
N ILE A 87 -13.55 -9.11 -18.48
CA ILE A 87 -12.70 -10.29 -18.25
C ILE A 87 -13.50 -11.59 -18.38
N LEU A 88 -14.75 -11.61 -17.90
CA LEU A 88 -15.63 -12.78 -18.01
C LEU A 88 -15.97 -13.13 -19.47
N GLY A 89 -15.95 -12.14 -20.38
CA GLY A 89 -16.08 -12.39 -21.82
C GLY A 89 -14.97 -13.27 -22.43
N GLU A 90 -13.82 -13.37 -21.75
CA GLU A 90 -12.65 -14.14 -22.16
C GLU A 90 -12.35 -15.31 -21.19
N ALA A 91 -13.35 -15.74 -20.42
CA ALA A 91 -13.18 -16.71 -19.33
C ALA A 91 -12.56 -18.06 -19.76
N GLU A 92 -12.84 -18.52 -20.98
CA GLU A 92 -12.22 -19.74 -21.52
C GLU A 92 -10.70 -19.60 -21.72
N ALA A 93 -10.23 -18.40 -22.07
CA ALA A 93 -8.82 -18.11 -22.27
C ALA A 93 -8.09 -17.79 -20.95
N TYR A 94 -8.80 -17.21 -19.97
CA TYR A 94 -8.22 -16.74 -18.71
C TYR A 94 -9.03 -17.21 -17.47
N PRO A 95 -9.04 -18.52 -17.17
CA PRO A 95 -9.91 -19.09 -16.13
C PRO A 95 -9.65 -18.53 -14.73
N HIS A 96 -8.39 -18.26 -14.35
CA HIS A 96 -8.08 -17.72 -13.02
C HIS A 96 -8.44 -16.24 -12.87
N LEU A 97 -8.41 -15.47 -13.96
CA LEU A 97 -8.90 -14.09 -13.93
C LEU A 97 -10.42 -14.07 -13.82
N ALA A 98 -11.11 -14.97 -14.51
CA ALA A 98 -12.56 -15.13 -14.39
C ALA A 98 -12.98 -15.60 -12.98
N GLU A 99 -12.23 -16.53 -12.37
CA GLU A 99 -12.44 -16.98 -10.99
C GLU A 99 -12.31 -15.81 -10.02
N LEU A 100 -11.21 -15.05 -10.08
CA LEU A 100 -11.01 -13.89 -9.21
C LEU A 100 -12.07 -12.80 -9.42
N ALA A 101 -12.42 -12.52 -10.68
CA ALA A 101 -13.47 -11.58 -11.02
C ALA A 101 -14.82 -11.98 -10.41
N THR A 102 -15.18 -13.26 -10.49
CA THR A 102 -16.45 -13.79 -10.00
C THR A 102 -16.51 -13.84 -8.48
N GLU A 103 -15.49 -14.46 -7.86
CA GLU A 103 -15.51 -14.80 -6.44
C GLU A 103 -15.12 -13.61 -5.54
N HIS A 104 -14.29 -12.69 -6.05
CA HIS A 104 -13.78 -11.56 -5.26
C HIS A 104 -14.33 -10.22 -5.72
N VAL A 105 -14.12 -9.84 -6.98
CA VAL A 105 -14.46 -8.49 -7.47
C VAL A 105 -15.96 -8.25 -7.54
N LEU A 106 -16.72 -9.23 -8.05
CA LEU A 106 -18.17 -9.15 -8.20
C LEU A 106 -18.96 -9.57 -6.95
N SER A 107 -18.28 -9.90 -5.85
CA SER A 107 -18.91 -10.29 -4.57
C SER A 107 -19.75 -9.18 -3.92
N GLY A 108 -19.64 -7.94 -4.43
CA GLY A 108 -20.49 -6.80 -4.08
C GLY A 108 -19.93 -5.88 -2.98
N SER A 109 -18.83 -6.26 -2.33
CA SER A 109 -18.14 -5.45 -1.32
C SER A 109 -16.68 -5.14 -1.67
N TYR A 110 -16.26 -5.39 -2.90
CA TYR A 110 -14.86 -5.20 -3.30
C TYR A 110 -14.46 -3.72 -3.29
N ASP A 111 -13.49 -3.40 -2.45
CA ASP A 111 -12.77 -2.12 -2.43
C ASP A 111 -11.27 -2.43 -2.48
N TYR A 112 -10.60 -2.01 -3.55
CA TYR A 112 -9.15 -2.22 -3.71
C TYR A 112 -8.35 -1.57 -2.57
N GLY A 113 -8.88 -0.53 -1.92
CA GLY A 113 -8.26 0.08 -0.75
C GLY A 113 -8.10 -0.87 0.43
N GLU A 114 -8.93 -1.93 0.53
CA GLU A 114 -8.80 -2.94 1.59
C GLU A 114 -7.53 -3.79 1.43
N GLU A 115 -7.06 -3.99 0.18
CA GLU A 115 -5.83 -4.74 -0.13
C GLU A 115 -4.58 -4.05 0.44
N PHE A 116 -4.63 -2.72 0.64
CA PHE A 116 -3.56 -1.96 1.30
C PHE A 116 -3.40 -2.37 2.76
N ALA A 117 -4.50 -2.38 3.50
CA ALA A 117 -4.48 -2.69 4.92
C ALA A 117 -4.03 -4.14 5.13
N TYR A 118 -4.60 -5.06 4.34
CA TYR A 118 -4.25 -6.47 4.40
C TYR A 118 -2.75 -6.73 4.15
N GLY A 119 -2.18 -6.16 3.08
CA GLY A 119 -0.76 -6.36 2.79
C GLY A 119 0.16 -5.65 3.79
N LEU A 120 -0.22 -4.48 4.31
CA LEU A 120 0.53 -3.79 5.35
C LEU A 120 0.58 -4.61 6.65
N ASP A 121 -0.54 -5.17 7.07
CA ASP A 121 -0.62 -6.02 8.26
C ASP A 121 0.32 -7.22 8.12
N LEU A 122 0.34 -7.88 6.95
CA LEU A 122 1.28 -8.99 6.69
C LEU A 122 2.75 -8.58 6.79
N VAL A 123 3.10 -7.38 6.31
CA VAL A 123 4.46 -6.83 6.41
C VAL A 123 4.83 -6.58 7.87
N LEU A 124 3.94 -5.93 8.63
CA LEU A 124 4.17 -5.61 10.03
C LEU A 124 4.28 -6.87 10.90
N ASP A 125 3.39 -7.84 10.71
CA ASP A 125 3.43 -9.15 11.36
C ASP A 125 4.76 -9.88 11.10
N ALA A 126 5.27 -9.81 9.87
CA ALA A 126 6.53 -10.43 9.53
C ALA A 126 7.72 -9.75 10.23
N LEU A 127 7.68 -8.42 10.38
CA LEU A 127 8.69 -7.66 11.10
C LEU A 127 8.64 -7.95 12.61
N GLU A 128 7.45 -8.02 13.20
CA GLU A 128 7.26 -8.37 14.61
C GLU A 128 7.84 -9.77 14.90
N ARG A 129 7.53 -10.78 14.07
CA ARG A 129 8.13 -12.12 14.20
C ARG A 129 9.65 -12.17 14.03
N ARG A 130 10.28 -11.13 13.48
CA ARG A 130 11.73 -11.00 13.36
C ARG A 130 12.35 -10.27 14.56
N LEU A 131 11.55 -9.48 15.27
CA LEU A 131 11.92 -8.84 16.52
C LEU A 131 11.94 -9.84 17.69
N GLU A 132 11.02 -10.81 17.69
CA GLU A 132 10.89 -11.82 18.75
C GLU A 132 11.95 -12.93 18.72
N ARG A 133 12.80 -12.96 17.69
CA ARG A 133 13.89 -13.95 17.53
C ARG A 133 15.22 -13.39 17.96
#